data_AF-A0A3M1LWJ5-F1
#
_entry.id   AF-A0A3M1LWJ5-F1
#
_cell.length_a   1.000
_cell.length_b   1.000
_cell.length_c   1.000
_cell.angle_alpha   90.00
_cell.angle_beta   90.00
_cell.angle_gamma   90.00
#
_symmetry.space_group_name_H-M   'P 1'
#
loop_
_entity.id
_entity.type
_entity.pdbx_description
1 polymer ?
#
loop_
_entity_poly.entity_id
_entity_poly.type
_entity_poly.pdbx_seq_one_letter_code
_entity_poly.pdbx_strand_id
1 'polypeptide(L)'
;MSANWFDRTIATVAPRTAARRVLARQAFETLARGYDGAARGRRTEGWRAPGSSADTEIGIAGALLRDRMRDLVRNNPHAAKAVAVLVNNIIGAGIMPR
;
A
#
# COMPACT_ATOMS: atom_id res chain seq x y z
N MET A 1 16.33 19.58 -14.00
CA MET A 1 16.16 20.03 -15.39
C MET A 1 17.10 21.20 -15.65
N SER A 2 17.79 21.24 -16.80
CA SER A 2 18.61 22.40 -17.19
C SER A 2 17.75 23.49 -17.84
N ALA A 3 18.22 24.75 -17.79
CA ALA A 3 17.53 25.88 -18.40
C ALA A 3 17.44 25.69 -19.93
N ASN A 4 16.24 25.82 -20.50
CA ASN A 4 16.06 25.71 -21.94
C ASN A 4 16.47 27.01 -22.66
N TRP A 5 16.51 26.98 -23.99
CA TRP A 5 16.93 28.15 -24.78
C TRP A 5 16.05 29.38 -24.53
N PHE A 6 14.76 29.19 -24.26
CA PHE A 6 13.80 30.26 -23.96
C PHE A 6 14.00 30.86 -22.55
N ASP A 7 14.34 30.04 -21.55
CA ASP A 7 14.72 30.53 -20.22
C ASP A 7 16.02 31.34 -20.30
N ARG A 8 16.93 30.98 -21.21
CA ARG A 8 18.17 31.73 -21.47
C ARG A 8 17.91 33.06 -22.18
N THR A 9 16.99 33.13 -23.13
CA THR A 9 16.63 34.39 -23.80
C THR A 9 15.89 35.36 -22.88
N ILE A 10 15.08 34.86 -21.94
CA ILE A 10 14.49 35.73 -20.90
C ILE A 10 15.56 36.18 -19.91
N ALA A 11 16.54 35.33 -19.59
CA ALA A 11 17.58 35.68 -18.63
C ALA A 11 18.45 36.87 -19.06
N THR A 12 18.59 37.13 -20.37
CA THR A 12 19.36 38.28 -20.88
C THR A 12 18.68 39.62 -20.61
N VAL A 13 17.34 39.65 -20.54
CA VAL A 13 16.56 40.88 -20.34
C VAL A 13 16.00 40.98 -18.91
N ALA A 14 15.60 39.85 -18.34
CA ALA A 14 14.93 39.76 -17.04
C ALA A 14 15.33 38.46 -16.29
N PRO A 15 16.49 38.44 -15.60
CA PRO A 15 17.00 37.22 -14.96
C PRO A 15 16.11 36.70 -13.82
N ARG A 16 15.44 37.60 -13.08
CA ARG A 16 14.56 37.19 -11.96
C ARG A 16 13.32 36.44 -12.45
N THR A 17 12.75 36.83 -13.59
CA THR A 17 11.58 36.16 -14.16
C THR A 17 11.96 34.82 -14.78
N ALA A 18 13.11 34.74 -15.45
CA ALA A 18 13.68 33.48 -15.94
C ALA A 18 13.91 32.47 -14.80
N ALA A 19 14.53 32.88 -13.69
CA ALA A 19 14.76 32.02 -12.54
C ALA A 19 13.45 31.51 -11.92
N ARG A 20 12.46 32.41 -11.74
CA ARG A 20 11.12 32.04 -11.25
C ARG A 20 10.43 31.02 -12.16
N ARG A 21 10.56 31.16 -13.47
CA ARG A 21 9.97 30.23 -14.44
C ARG A 21 10.60 28.85 -14.37
N VAL A 22 11.93 28.76 -14.28
CA VAL A 22 12.64 27.47 -14.13
C VAL A 22 12.21 26.77 -12.84
N LEU A 23 12.13 27.50 -11.72
CA LEU A 23 11.65 26.95 -10.44
C LEU A 23 10.19 26.48 -10.53
N ALA A 24 9.30 27.28 -11.13
CA ALA A 24 7.90 26.91 -11.31
C ALA A 24 7.75 25.64 -12.16
N ARG A 25 8.56 25.49 -13.21
CA ARG A 25 8.56 24.28 -14.05
C ARG A 25 9.04 23.05 -13.31
N GLN A 26 10.09 23.17 -12.49
CA GLN A 26 10.57 22.05 -11.66
C GLN A 26 9.51 21.63 -10.65
N ALA A 27 8.82 22.58 -10.01
CA ALA A 27 7.72 22.29 -9.11
C ALA A 27 6.56 21.58 -9.84
N PHE A 28 6.16 22.09 -11.00
CA PHE A 28 5.11 21.51 -11.83
C PHE A 28 5.43 20.07 -12.26
N GLU A 29 6.66 19.80 -12.70
CA GLU A 29 7.06 18.45 -13.07
C GLU A 29 7.16 17.48 -11.89
N THR A 30 7.53 17.97 -10.70
CA THR A 30 7.55 17.14 -9.50
C THR A 30 6.12 16.73 -9.10
N LEU A 31 5.16 17.63 -9.30
CA LEU A 31 3.73 17.33 -9.14
C LEU A 31 3.20 16.41 -10.26
N ALA A 32 3.68 16.57 -11.50
CA ALA A 32 3.27 15.76 -12.64
C ALA A 32 3.90 14.36 -12.66
N ARG A 33 5.12 14.20 -12.13
CA ARG A 33 5.80 12.91 -11.92
C ARG A 33 5.34 12.23 -10.63
N GLY A 34 4.04 12.26 -10.36
CA GLY A 34 3.46 11.46 -9.29
C GLY A 34 3.69 9.97 -9.59
N TYR A 35 4.10 9.19 -8.59
CA TYR A 35 4.07 7.74 -8.71
C TYR A 35 2.61 7.32 -8.84
N ASP A 36 2.26 6.61 -9.92
CA ASP A 36 0.88 6.11 -10.13
C ASP A 36 0.39 5.28 -8.93
N GLY A 37 1.30 4.58 -8.23
CA GLY A 37 0.99 3.84 -7.01
C GLY A 37 0.70 4.70 -5.76
N ALA A 38 1.09 5.98 -5.78
CA ALA A 38 0.77 6.94 -4.73
C ALA A 38 -0.37 7.90 -5.12
N ALA A 39 -0.87 7.81 -6.35
CA ALA A 39 -1.98 8.61 -6.82
C ALA A 39 -3.23 8.30 -6.00
N ARG A 40 -3.91 9.34 -5.51
CA ARG A 40 -5.21 9.20 -4.82
C ARG A 40 -6.32 9.53 -5.81
N GLY A 41 -7.09 8.54 -6.22
CA GLY A 41 -8.24 8.72 -7.11
C GLY A 41 -9.13 7.47 -7.16
N ARG A 42 -10.09 7.42 -8.08
CA ARG A 42 -11.04 6.27 -8.21
C ARG A 42 -10.37 4.90 -8.25
N ARG A 43 -9.17 4.80 -8.84
CA ARG A 43 -8.44 3.51 -8.96
C ARG A 43 -7.82 3.05 -7.65
N THR A 44 -7.56 3.96 -6.72
CA THR A 44 -7.02 3.68 -5.38
C THR A 44 -8.07 3.94 -4.30
N GLU A 45 -9.34 4.11 -4.69
CA GLU A 45 -10.44 4.35 -3.77
C GLU A 45 -10.68 3.07 -2.97
N GLY A 46 -10.77 3.21 -1.64
CA GLY A 46 -10.89 2.07 -0.72
C GLY A 46 -9.58 1.41 -0.31
N TRP A 47 -8.42 1.85 -0.83
CA TRP A 47 -7.14 1.31 -0.38
C TRP A 47 -6.86 1.75 1.06
N ARG A 48 -6.75 0.77 1.98
CA ARG A 48 -6.15 0.97 3.30
C ARG A 48 -4.65 0.75 3.18
N ALA A 49 -3.90 1.83 3.00
CA ALA A 49 -2.44 1.81 2.94
C ALA A 49 -1.86 2.61 4.14
N PRO A 50 -1.96 2.07 5.37
CA PRO A 50 -1.33 2.69 6.53
C PRO A 50 0.20 2.63 6.40
N GLY A 51 0.89 3.59 7.04
CA GLY A 51 2.37 3.62 7.04
C GLY A 51 3.00 2.57 7.97
N SER A 52 2.21 1.72 8.61
CA SER A 52 2.66 0.63 9.47
C SER A 52 3.18 -0.55 8.65
N SER A 53 4.15 -1.29 9.20
CA SER A 53 4.54 -2.58 8.65
C SER A 53 3.55 -3.67 9.05
N ALA A 54 3.51 -4.77 8.28
CA ALA A 54 2.71 -5.94 8.61
C ALA A 54 3.03 -6.48 10.01
N ASP A 55 4.31 -6.49 10.40
CA ASP A 55 4.74 -6.95 11.72
C ASP A 55 4.20 -6.05 12.84
N THR A 56 4.13 -4.74 12.60
CA THR A 56 3.57 -3.79 13.57
C THR A 56 2.08 -4.05 13.78
N GLU A 57 1.33 -4.30 12.70
CA GLU A 57 -0.11 -4.58 12.79
C GLU A 57 -0.40 -5.93 13.47
N ILE A 58 0.36 -6.97 13.11
CA ILE A 58 0.27 -8.30 13.73
C ILE A 58 0.67 -8.24 15.20
N GLY A 59 1.71 -7.48 15.55
CA GLY A 59 2.16 -7.32 16.93
C GLY A 59 1.07 -6.73 17.83
N ILE A 60 0.29 -5.78 17.31
CA ILE A 60 -0.80 -5.13 18.05
C ILE A 60 -2.05 -6.04 18.13
N ALA A 61 -2.51 -6.57 17.00
CA ALA A 61 -3.82 -7.23 16.91
C ALA A 61 -3.77 -8.77 17.00
N GLY A 62 -2.60 -9.37 16.80
CA GLY A 62 -2.45 -10.81 16.58
C GLY A 62 -2.86 -11.66 17.78
N ALA A 63 -2.53 -11.24 19.00
CA ALA A 63 -2.91 -11.97 20.21
C ALA A 63 -4.44 -12.04 20.36
N LEU A 64 -5.10 -10.88 20.28
CA LEU A 64 -6.56 -10.78 20.36
C LEU A 64 -7.27 -11.57 19.25
N LEU A 65 -6.76 -11.50 18.01
CA LEU A 65 -7.33 -12.25 16.90
C LEU A 65 -7.23 -13.76 17.15
N ARG A 66 -6.09 -14.25 17.65
CA ARG A 66 -5.90 -15.66 18.01
C ARG A 66 -6.90 -16.13 19.05
N ASP A 67 -7.10 -15.34 20.09
CA ASP A 67 -7.98 -15.71 21.20
C ASP A 67 -9.44 -15.70 20.76
N ARG A 68 -9.85 -14.71 19.94
CA ARG A 68 -11.17 -14.69 19.31
C ARG A 68 -11.40 -15.85 18.35
N MET A 69 -10.39 -16.25 17.58
CA MET A 69 -10.49 -17.44 16.71
C MET A 69 -10.72 -18.72 17.52
N ARG A 70 -10.02 -18.87 18.65
CA ARG A 70 -10.20 -20.04 19.55
C ARG A 70 -11.58 -20.07 20.19
N ASP A 71 -12.05 -18.93 20.68
CA ASP A 71 -13.38 -18.80 21.26
C ASP A 71 -14.48 -19.10 20.22
N LEU A 72 -14.34 -18.54 19.01
CA LEU A 72 -15.26 -18.77 17.90
C LEU A 72 -15.36 -20.26 17.53
N VAL A 73 -14.23 -20.97 17.45
CA VAL A 73 -14.22 -22.41 17.17
C VAL A 73 -14.87 -23.22 18.29
N ARG A 74 -14.70 -22.79 19.55
CA ARG A 74 -15.28 -23.48 20.71
C ARG A 74 -16.80 -23.32 20.80
N ASN A 75 -17.31 -22.14 20.41
CA ASN A 75 -18.71 -21.77 20.61
C ASN A 75 -19.57 -21.89 19.34
N ASN A 76 -18.98 -22.01 18.14
CA ASN A 76 -19.72 -22.06 16.88
C ASN A 76 -19.43 -23.38 16.10
N PRO A 77 -20.42 -24.29 15.99
CA PRO A 77 -20.26 -25.55 15.26
C PRO A 77 -19.88 -25.38 13.78
N HIS A 78 -20.34 -24.32 13.12
CA HIS A 78 -19.99 -24.04 11.73
C HIS A 78 -18.51 -23.65 11.59
N ALA A 79 -18.00 -22.83 12.51
CA ALA A 79 -16.59 -22.47 12.54
C ALA A 79 -15.71 -23.70 12.82
N ALA A 80 -16.10 -24.54 13.78
CA ALA A 80 -15.40 -25.80 14.06
C ALA A 80 -15.37 -26.72 12.83
N LYS A 81 -16.51 -26.86 12.12
CA LYS A 81 -16.58 -27.66 10.89
C LYS A 81 -15.70 -27.09 9.78
N ALA A 82 -15.67 -25.78 9.60
CA ALA A 82 -14.82 -25.13 8.60
C ALA A 82 -13.32 -25.40 8.84
N VAL A 83 -12.87 -25.30 10.10
CA VAL A 83 -11.49 -25.63 10.47
C VAL A 83 -11.17 -27.09 10.20
N ALA A 84 -12.06 -28.03 10.57
CA ALA A 84 -11.84 -29.45 10.33
C ALA A 84 -11.75 -29.79 8.82
N VAL A 85 -12.61 -29.19 8.00
CA VAL A 85 -12.57 -29.37 6.54
C VAL A 85 -11.28 -28.80 5.95
N LEU A 86 -10.84 -27.63 6.41
CA LEU A 86 -9.59 -27.02 5.97
C LEU A 86 -8.39 -27.92 6.28
N VAL A 87 -8.29 -28.43 7.51
CA VAL A 87 -7.21 -29.34 7.92
C VAL A 87 -7.20 -30.62 7.09
N ASN A 88 -8.36 -31.22 6.87
CA ASN A 88 -8.48 -32.43 6.06
C ASN A 88 -8.07 -32.20 4.60
N ASN A 89 -8.38 -31.04 4.03
CA ASN A 89 -8.00 -30.71 2.65
C ASN A 89 -6.52 -30.36 2.50
N ILE A 90 -5.92 -29.72 3.52
CA ILE A 90 -4.49 -29.35 3.51
C ILE A 90 -3.60 -30.58 3.71
N ILE A 91 -3.94 -31.45 4.66
CA ILE A 91 -3.13 -32.64 4.99
C ILE A 91 -3.47 -33.81 4.06
N GLY A 92 -4.73 -33.89 3.59
CA GLY A 92 -5.27 -35.07 2.93
C GLY A 92 -5.61 -36.18 3.92
N ALA A 93 -5.75 -37.42 3.42
CA ALA A 93 -6.11 -38.59 4.25
C ALA A 93 -5.02 -39.02 5.25
N GLY A 94 -3.81 -38.44 5.19
CA GLY A 94 -2.65 -38.87 5.96
C GLY A 94 -2.09 -40.24 5.54
N ILE A 95 -1.14 -40.77 6.31
CA ILE A 95 -0.62 -42.13 6.14
C ILE A 95 -1.61 -43.10 6.81
N MET A 96 -2.24 -43.95 6.01
CA MET A 96 -3.17 -44.99 6.47
C MET A 96 -2.42 -46.35 6.48
N PRO A 97 -1.91 -46.82 7.62
CA PRO A 97 -1.30 -48.15 7.70
C PRO A 97 -2.36 -49.22 7.49
N ARG A 98 -1.97 -50.30 6.80
CA ARG A 98 -2.79 -51.46 6.47
C ARG A 98 -2.37 -52.63 7.34
#